data_AF-A0A3B8U762-F1
#
_entry.id   AF-A0A3B8U762-F1
#
_cell.length_a   1.000
_cell.length_b   1.000
_cell.length_c   1.000
_cell.angle_alpha   90.00
_cell.angle_beta   90.00
_cell.angle_gamma   90.00
#
_symmetry.space_group_name_H-M   'P 1'
#
loop_
_entity.id
_entity.type
_entity.pdbx_description
1 polymer ?
#
loop_
_entity_poly.entity_id
_entity_poly.type
_entity_poly.pdbx_seq_one_letter_code
_entity_poly.pdbx_strand_id
1 'polypeptide(L)'
;MERYIFTSESVTEGHPDKICDTISDAILDACVAQDPMSRVACETTVCTDFVLVCGEITSDANVDYERIVREAIREIGYTDSEMGFNADTCQVIVRLDKQSEDIAMGVDNALEAREKGMSDAEIEAIGAGDQGMMFG
;
A
#
# COMPACT_ATOMS: atom_id res chain seq x y z
N MET A 1 16.33 42.78 -6.68
CA MET A 1 15.58 41.51 -6.72
C MET A 1 16.43 40.52 -5.95
N GLU A 2 15.98 40.09 -4.77
CA GLU A 2 16.69 39.08 -3.98
C GLU A 2 16.63 37.73 -4.69
N ARG A 3 17.74 36.99 -4.67
CA ARG A 3 17.81 35.62 -5.19
C ARG A 3 17.80 34.67 -4.00
N TYR A 4 17.07 33.57 -4.12
CA TYR A 4 17.13 32.45 -3.19
C TYR A 4 17.46 31.17 -3.94
N ILE A 5 17.97 30.18 -3.22
CA ILE A 5 18.30 28.85 -3.75
C ILE A 5 17.26 27.88 -3.22
N PHE A 6 16.74 27.04 -4.11
CA PHE A 6 15.84 25.95 -3.81
C PHE A 6 16.38 24.68 -4.47
N THR A 7 16.29 23.55 -3.77
CA THR A 7 16.77 22.25 -4.26
C THR A 7 15.70 21.19 -3.99
N SER A 8 15.59 20.24 -4.92
CA SER A 8 14.77 19.04 -4.82
C SER A 8 15.55 17.86 -5.43
N GLU A 9 15.20 16.65 -5.04
CA GLU A 9 15.83 15.41 -5.50
C GLU A 9 14.79 14.36 -5.89
N SER A 10 15.24 13.31 -6.56
CA SER A 10 14.43 12.16 -6.95
C SER A 10 15.31 10.91 -6.98
N VAL A 11 14.67 9.74 -6.96
CA VAL A 11 15.31 8.43 -7.00
C VAL A 11 14.70 7.58 -8.12
N THR A 12 15.41 6.55 -8.55
CA THR A 12 14.90 5.61 -9.55
C THR A 12 13.95 4.59 -8.92
N GLU A 13 13.22 3.86 -9.75
CA GLU A 13 12.39 2.72 -9.32
C GLU A 13 13.19 1.61 -8.61
N GLY A 14 14.48 1.47 -8.93
CA GLY A 14 15.39 0.55 -8.26
C GLY A 14 15.90 1.02 -6.89
N HIS A 15 15.52 2.21 -6.43
CA HIS A 15 15.79 2.60 -5.04
C HIS A 15 15.00 1.69 -4.10
N PRO A 16 15.58 1.13 -3.02
CA PRO A 16 14.89 0.15 -2.18
C PRO A 16 13.55 0.64 -1.62
N ASP A 17 13.46 1.91 -1.23
CA ASP A 17 12.18 2.49 -0.80
C ASP A 17 11.13 2.50 -1.93
N LYS A 18 11.54 2.75 -3.19
CA LYS A 18 10.64 2.70 -4.34
C LYS A 18 10.30 1.29 -4.79
N ILE A 19 11.16 0.31 -4.51
CA ILE A 19 10.82 -1.11 -4.63
C ILE A 19 9.69 -1.45 -3.64
N CYS A 20 9.79 -1.00 -2.39
CA CYS A 20 8.72 -1.20 -1.40
C CYS A 20 7.40 -0.59 -1.86
N ASP A 21 7.41 0.68 -2.29
CA ASP A 21 6.23 1.37 -2.81
C ASP A 21 5.60 0.58 -3.97
N THR A 22 6.43 0.16 -4.93
CA THR A 22 5.98 -0.56 -6.13
C THR A 22 5.36 -1.92 -5.80
N ILE A 23 5.96 -2.67 -4.88
CA ILE A 23 5.40 -3.96 -4.43
C ILE A 23 4.06 -3.75 -3.71
N SER A 24 3.99 -2.77 -2.80
CA SER A 24 2.77 -2.46 -2.06
C SER A 24 1.62 -2.05 -3.00
N ASP A 25 1.89 -1.18 -3.97
CA ASP A 25 0.90 -0.75 -4.96
C ASP A 25 0.51 -1.88 -5.93
N ALA A 26 1.44 -2.74 -6.34
CA ALA A 26 1.11 -3.89 -7.18
C ALA A 26 0.17 -4.88 -6.47
N ILE A 27 0.31 -5.04 -5.15
CA ILE A 27 -0.62 -5.84 -4.34
C ILE A 27 -1.98 -5.15 -4.23
N LEU A 28 -2.02 -3.85 -4.00
CA LEU A 28 -3.25 -3.04 -4.00
C LEU A 28 -3.99 -3.21 -5.34
N ASP A 29 -3.31 -3.02 -6.45
CA ASP A 29 -3.87 -3.14 -7.80
C ASP A 29 -4.46 -4.53 -8.04
N ALA A 30 -3.74 -5.59 -7.65
CA ALA A 30 -4.22 -6.96 -7.80
C ALA A 30 -5.47 -7.26 -6.96
N CYS A 31 -5.59 -6.67 -5.77
CA CYS A 31 -6.78 -6.78 -4.93
C CYS A 31 -7.96 -6.03 -5.58
N VAL A 32 -7.77 -4.74 -5.90
CA VAL A 32 -8.82 -3.85 -6.43
C VAL A 32 -9.30 -4.29 -7.81
N ALA A 33 -8.43 -4.90 -8.62
CA ALA A 33 -8.80 -5.44 -9.94
C ALA A 33 -9.82 -6.59 -9.85
N GLN A 34 -9.82 -7.35 -8.75
CA GLN A 34 -10.75 -8.48 -8.53
C GLN A 34 -11.92 -8.10 -7.63
N ASP A 35 -11.66 -7.27 -6.62
CA ASP A 35 -12.64 -6.76 -5.67
C ASP A 35 -12.43 -5.24 -5.48
N PRO A 36 -13.21 -4.40 -6.19
CA PRO A 36 -13.10 -2.95 -6.10
C PRO A 36 -13.35 -2.37 -4.70
N MET A 37 -13.92 -3.14 -3.77
CA MET A 37 -14.17 -2.72 -2.38
C MET A 37 -13.08 -3.19 -1.41
N SER A 38 -11.98 -3.76 -1.93
CA SER A 38 -10.83 -4.18 -1.13
C SER A 38 -10.30 -3.05 -0.26
N ARG A 39 -10.09 -3.34 1.03
CA ARG A 39 -9.35 -2.47 1.95
C ARG A 39 -7.95 -3.01 2.09
N VAL A 40 -6.98 -2.23 1.64
CA VAL A 40 -5.58 -2.65 1.55
C VAL A 40 -4.72 -1.62 2.26
N ALA A 41 -4.11 -2.03 3.38
CA ALA A 41 -3.00 -1.36 4.03
C ALA A 41 -1.80 -2.31 3.94
N CYS A 42 -1.14 -2.32 2.78
CA CYS A 42 -0.04 -3.22 2.47
C CYS A 42 1.30 -2.50 2.65
N GLU A 43 2.09 -2.97 3.61
CA GLU A 43 3.41 -2.47 3.92
C GLU A 43 4.47 -3.44 3.40
N THR A 44 5.50 -2.89 2.76
CA THR A 44 6.63 -3.68 2.25
C THR A 44 7.92 -3.19 2.87
N THR A 45 8.77 -4.12 3.30
CA THR A 45 10.15 -3.85 3.69
C THR A 45 11.07 -4.78 2.92
N VAL A 46 12.10 -4.22 2.31
CA VAL A 46 13.13 -4.98 1.59
C VAL A 46 14.49 -4.85 2.26
N CYS A 47 15.27 -5.92 2.22
CA CYS A 47 16.70 -5.89 2.47
C CYS A 47 17.39 -6.97 1.62
N THR A 48 18.67 -7.27 1.89
CA THR A 48 19.45 -8.22 1.10
C THR A 48 18.74 -9.57 0.97
N ASP A 49 18.39 -9.94 -0.27
CA ASP A 49 17.65 -11.15 -0.65
C ASP A 49 16.40 -11.44 0.21
N PHE A 50 15.72 -10.39 0.68
CA PHE A 50 14.59 -10.53 1.57
C PHE A 50 13.51 -9.48 1.31
N VAL A 51 12.26 -9.93 1.32
CA VAL A 51 11.05 -9.12 1.26
C VAL A 51 10.10 -9.56 2.36
N LEU A 52 9.68 -8.61 3.18
CA LEU A 52 8.54 -8.75 4.08
C LEU A 52 7.38 -7.94 3.52
N VAL A 53 6.27 -8.63 3.26
CA VAL A 53 4.95 -8.01 3.03
C VAL A 53 4.14 -8.19 4.30
N CYS A 54 3.68 -7.09 4.89
CA CYS A 54 2.86 -7.11 6.09
C CYS A 54 1.75 -6.05 6.07
N GLY A 55 0.87 -6.08 7.07
CA GLY A 55 -0.23 -5.13 7.19
C GLY A 55 -1.58 -5.83 7.13
N GLU A 56 -2.59 -5.11 6.65
CA GLU A 56 -3.99 -5.50 6.80
C GLU A 56 -4.70 -5.46 5.44
N ILE A 57 -5.21 -6.61 4.99
CA ILE A 57 -5.98 -6.73 3.76
C ILE A 57 -7.33 -7.39 4.06
N THR A 58 -8.40 -6.68 3.71
CA THR A 58 -9.77 -7.19 3.72
C THR A 58 -10.31 -7.13 2.31
N SER A 59 -10.46 -8.29 1.67
CA SER A 59 -10.82 -8.42 0.27
C SER A 59 -11.40 -9.80 -0.01
N ASP A 60 -12.31 -9.90 -0.99
CA ASP A 60 -12.76 -11.16 -1.57
C ASP A 60 -11.86 -11.65 -2.73
N ALA A 61 -10.84 -10.87 -3.10
CA ALA A 61 -9.88 -11.21 -4.14
C ALA A 61 -9.05 -12.45 -3.78
N ASN A 62 -8.79 -13.30 -4.77
CA ASN A 62 -7.88 -14.42 -4.62
C ASN A 62 -6.51 -14.05 -5.21
N VAL A 63 -5.61 -13.59 -4.34
CA VAL A 63 -4.33 -12.98 -4.74
C VAL A 63 -3.16 -13.89 -4.35
N ASP A 64 -2.28 -14.15 -5.32
CA ASP A 64 -0.98 -14.77 -5.07
C ASP A 64 0.07 -13.69 -4.81
N TYR A 65 0.21 -13.31 -3.55
CA TYR A 65 1.10 -12.22 -3.12
C TYR A 65 2.56 -12.48 -3.46
N GLU A 66 3.04 -13.71 -3.28
CA GLU A 66 4.45 -14.03 -3.57
C GLU A 66 4.74 -13.88 -5.06
N ARG A 67 3.85 -14.36 -5.93
CA ARG A 67 3.99 -14.18 -7.37
C ARG A 67 4.06 -12.70 -7.75
N ILE A 68 3.18 -11.86 -7.21
CA ILE A 68 3.14 -10.42 -7.49
C ILE A 68 4.42 -9.72 -7.04
N VAL A 69 4.90 -10.02 -5.84
CA VAL A 69 6.18 -9.50 -5.32
C VAL A 69 7.31 -9.80 -6.30
N ARG A 70 7.42 -11.05 -6.76
CA ARG A 70 8.47 -11.47 -7.68
C ARG A 70 8.32 -10.84 -9.06
N GLU A 71 7.09 -10.68 -9.55
CA GLU A 71 6.81 -9.99 -10.82
C GLU A 71 7.20 -8.51 -10.76
N ALA A 72 6.81 -7.79 -9.70
CA ALA A 72 7.20 -6.39 -9.50
C ALA A 72 8.73 -6.20 -9.46
N ILE A 73 9.43 -7.04 -8.70
CA ILE A 73 10.91 -6.98 -8.62
C ILE A 73 11.56 -7.27 -9.99
N ARG A 74 10.98 -8.18 -10.77
CA ARG A 74 11.45 -8.53 -12.12
C ARG A 74 11.23 -7.39 -13.10
N GLU A 75 10.10 -6.69 -13.01
CA GLU A 75 9.79 -5.52 -13.85
C GLU A 75 10.75 -4.36 -13.59
N ILE A 76 11.15 -4.15 -12.34
CA ILE A 76 12.20 -3.19 -11.96
C ILE A 76 13.58 -3.59 -12.51
N GLY A 77 13.81 -4.89 -12.73
CA GLY A 77 15.01 -5.42 -13.41
C GLY A 77 15.93 -6.29 -12.54
N TYR A 78 15.59 -6.55 -11.28
CA TYR A 78 16.40 -7.39 -10.38
C TYR A 78 16.25 -8.88 -10.71
N THR A 79 17.01 -9.33 -11.70
CA THR A 79 16.93 -10.68 -12.30
C THR A 79 18.24 -11.46 -12.27
N ASP A 80 19.30 -10.86 -11.73
CA ASP A 80 20.62 -11.47 -11.62
C ASP A 80 21.12 -11.39 -10.18
N SER A 81 21.57 -12.52 -9.63
CA SER A 81 22.08 -12.60 -8.26
C SER A 81 23.36 -11.77 -8.05
N GLU A 82 24.09 -11.41 -9.10
CA GLU A 82 25.23 -10.48 -9.01
C GLU A 82 24.80 -9.05 -8.60
N MET A 83 23.50 -8.72 -8.70
CA MET A 83 22.96 -7.42 -8.28
C MET A 83 22.75 -7.32 -6.75
N GLY A 84 22.94 -8.40 -6.00
CA GLY A 84 22.72 -8.44 -4.54
C GLY A 84 21.24 -8.51 -4.10
N PHE A 85 20.33 -8.55 -5.07
CA PHE A 85 18.89 -8.77 -4.90
C PHE A 85 18.35 -9.37 -6.20
N ASN A 86 17.55 -10.45 -6.11
CA ASN A 86 17.03 -11.14 -7.29
C ASN A 86 15.62 -11.69 -7.04
N ALA A 87 14.69 -11.37 -7.94
CA ALA A 87 13.29 -11.79 -7.93
C ALA A 87 13.10 -13.31 -7.79
N ASP A 88 14.02 -14.12 -8.31
CA ASP A 88 13.91 -15.58 -8.32
C ASP A 88 14.49 -16.24 -7.06
N THR A 89 15.39 -15.55 -6.34
CA THR A 89 16.11 -16.12 -5.20
C THR A 89 15.81 -15.45 -3.86
N CYS A 90 15.24 -14.25 -3.85
CA CYS A 90 14.91 -13.56 -2.61
C CYS A 90 13.86 -14.35 -1.81
N GLN A 91 14.03 -14.36 -0.49
CA GLN A 91 13.01 -14.85 0.42
C GLN A 91 11.85 -13.85 0.44
N VAL A 92 10.63 -14.38 0.31
CA VAL A 92 9.39 -13.60 0.46
C VAL A 92 8.64 -14.12 1.67
N ILE A 93 8.38 -13.24 2.65
CA ILE A 93 7.55 -13.54 3.81
C ILE A 93 6.29 -12.68 3.72
N VAL A 94 5.13 -13.34 3.76
CA VAL A 94 3.83 -12.67 3.79
C VAL A 94 3.21 -12.82 5.18
N ARG A 95 2.91 -11.69 5.82
CA ARG A 95 2.33 -11.57 7.16
C ARG A 95 1.18 -10.56 7.15
N LEU A 96 0.09 -10.96 6.51
CA LEU A 96 -1.11 -10.14 6.36
C LEU A 96 -2.19 -10.62 7.34
N ASP A 97 -2.85 -9.68 7.99
CA ASP A 97 -4.06 -9.90 8.78
C ASP A 97 -5.26 -9.23 8.11
N LYS A 98 -6.46 -9.44 8.65
CA LYS A 98 -7.64 -8.65 8.27
C LYS A 98 -7.63 -7.30 8.98
N GLN A 99 -8.28 -6.32 8.39
CA GLN A 99 -8.49 -5.03 9.06
C GLN A 99 -9.22 -5.24 10.38
N SER A 100 -8.82 -4.51 11.42
CA SER A 100 -9.50 -4.52 12.71
C SER A 100 -10.97 -4.13 12.58
N GLU A 101 -11.87 -4.87 13.24
CA GLU A 101 -13.31 -4.56 13.26
C GLU A 101 -13.59 -3.17 13.86
N ASP A 102 -12.75 -2.69 14.78
CA ASP A 102 -12.88 -1.36 15.39
C ASP A 102 -12.62 -0.25 14.35
N ILE A 103 -11.62 -0.45 13.49
CA ILE A 103 -11.28 0.46 12.38
C ILE A 103 -12.36 0.38 11.31
N ALA A 104 -12.74 -0.85 10.90
CA ALA A 104 -13.75 -1.08 9.89
C ALA A 104 -15.07 -0.40 10.27
N MET A 105 -15.52 -0.55 11.52
CA MET A 105 -16.69 0.15 12.03
C MET A 105 -16.56 1.66 11.83
N GLY A 106 -15.44 2.27 12.26
CA GLY A 106 -15.13 3.70 12.10
C GLY A 106 -15.25 4.22 10.68
N VAL A 107 -14.80 3.43 9.71
CA VAL A 107 -14.80 3.75 8.27
C VAL A 107 -16.16 3.50 7.64
N ASP A 108 -16.78 2.35 7.93
CA ASP A 108 -18.05 1.90 7.36
C ASP A 108 -19.20 2.90 7.59
N ASN A 109 -19.17 3.58 8.74
CA ASN A 109 -20.15 4.59 9.09
C ASN A 109 -19.47 5.76 9.82
N ALA A 110 -19.43 6.91 9.14
CA ALA A 110 -18.90 8.18 9.66
C ALA A 110 -19.51 8.56 11.03
N LEU A 111 -18.73 9.24 11.88
CA LEU A 111 -19.14 9.63 13.24
C LEU A 111 -20.37 10.54 13.23
N GLU A 112 -20.44 11.44 12.26
CA GLU A 112 -21.51 12.40 12.04
C GLU A 112 -22.84 11.70 11.71
N ALA A 113 -22.77 10.53 11.07
CA ALA A 113 -23.93 9.67 10.84
C ALA A 113 -24.40 8.98 12.15
N ARG A 114 -23.49 8.74 13.12
CA ARG A 114 -23.83 8.13 14.42
C ARG A 114 -24.46 9.10 15.41
N GLU A 115 -24.09 10.38 15.36
CA GLU A 115 -24.50 11.41 16.34
C GLU A 115 -25.83 12.12 15.99
N LYS A 116 -26.52 11.73 14.91
CA LYS A 116 -27.92 12.09 14.55
C LYS A 116 -28.22 13.60 14.44
N GLY A 117 -27.40 14.35 13.69
CA GLY A 117 -27.54 15.81 13.53
C GLY A 117 -27.81 16.37 12.13
N MET A 118 -27.78 15.60 11.04
CA MET A 118 -27.81 16.10 9.66
C MET A 118 -28.60 15.18 8.70
N SER A 119 -29.02 15.70 7.53
CA SER A 119 -29.82 14.97 6.52
C SER A 119 -29.01 14.08 5.57
N ASP A 120 -29.76 13.14 4.96
CA ASP A 120 -29.34 11.76 4.68
C ASP A 120 -28.48 11.50 3.43
N ALA A 121 -28.05 12.53 2.68
CA ALA A 121 -27.25 12.39 1.45
C ALA A 121 -25.98 13.27 1.46
N GLU A 122 -25.80 14.10 2.50
CA GLU A 122 -24.88 15.24 2.49
C GLU A 122 -23.65 15.03 3.41
N ILE A 123 -23.63 13.91 4.14
CA ILE A 123 -22.44 13.31 4.74
C ILE A 123 -22.29 11.97 4.01
N GLU A 124 -21.49 11.92 2.95
CA GLU A 124 -21.23 10.71 2.17
C GLU A 124 -20.48 9.66 3.00
N ALA A 125 -21.26 8.91 3.77
CA ALA A 125 -21.17 7.53 4.27
C ALA A 125 -19.87 6.99 4.89
N ILE A 126 -18.69 7.37 4.40
CA ILE A 126 -17.41 6.79 4.78
C ILE A 126 -16.64 7.78 5.65
N GLY A 127 -16.34 7.36 6.88
CA GLY A 127 -15.45 8.11 7.77
C GLY A 127 -14.01 8.05 7.28
N ALA A 128 -13.19 9.04 7.64
CA ALA A 128 -11.76 8.95 7.43
C ALA A 128 -11.19 7.70 8.14
N GLY A 129 -10.29 6.98 7.49
CA GLY A 129 -9.64 5.78 8.06
C GLY A 129 -8.71 6.08 9.22
N ASP A 130 -8.19 7.29 9.30
CA ASP A 130 -7.37 7.79 10.39
C ASP A 130 -7.46 9.33 10.46
N GLN A 131 -6.94 9.92 11.52
CA GLN A 131 -6.65 11.35 11.59
C GLN A 131 -5.60 11.76 10.55
N GLY A 132 -5.65 12.99 10.03
CA GLY A 132 -4.67 13.43 9.03
C GLY A 132 -4.69 14.92 8.70
N MET A 133 -3.66 15.36 7.97
CA MET A 133 -3.51 16.71 7.42
C MET A 133 -2.92 16.61 6.01
N MET A 134 -3.49 17.34 5.05
CA MET A 134 -3.10 17.31 3.64
C MET A 134 -2.80 18.73 3.15
N PHE A 135 -1.76 18.89 2.32
CA PHE A 135 -1.42 20.13 1.62
C PHE A 135 -1.42 19.84 0.11
N GLY A 136 -2.01 20.74 -0.69
CA GLY A 136 -2.13 20.62 -2.15
C GLY A 136 -1.91 21.94 -2.86
#